data_AF-A0A1Z7ZX32-F1
#
_entry.id   AF-A0A1Z7ZX32-F1
#
_cell.length_a   1.000
_cell.length_b   1.000
_cell.length_c   1.000
_cell.angle_alpha   90.00
_cell.angle_beta   90.00
_cell.angle_gamma   90.00
#
_symmetry.space_group_name_H-M   'P 1'
#
loop_
_entity.id
_entity.type
_entity.pdbx_description
1 polymer ?
#
loop_
_entity_poly.entity_id
_entity_poly.type
_entity_poly.pdbx_seq_one_letter_code
_entity_poly.pdbx_strand_id
1 'polypeptide(L)'
;MKTPITGIIKDVKLIELTELTLQYIYGTVECDNLGRWHPGDWMVSSAITRIDSENMLVHTRNRLYKIDALQAPILLNAKQFLLVRQGVSPSNFQEHS
;
A
#
# COMPACT_ATOMS: atom_id res chain seq x y z
N MET A 1 11.09 -16.07 -14.38
CA MET A 1 9.79 -16.50 -13.80
C MET A 1 8.98 -15.26 -13.49
N LYS A 2 7.71 -15.19 -13.92
CA LYS A 2 6.81 -14.09 -13.49
C LYS A 2 6.45 -14.33 -12.03
N THR A 3 6.73 -13.38 -11.15
CA THR A 3 6.23 -13.44 -9.76
C THR A 3 4.70 -13.48 -9.82
N PRO A 4 4.04 -14.47 -9.20
CA PRO A 4 2.58 -14.52 -9.20
C PRO A 4 2.00 -13.34 -8.42
N ILE A 5 0.80 -12.91 -8.80
CA ILE A 5 0.06 -11.89 -8.04
C ILE A 5 -0.22 -12.44 -6.65
N THR A 6 0.29 -11.75 -5.65
CA THR A 6 0.12 -12.04 -4.22
C THR A 6 -1.32 -11.76 -3.79
N GLY A 7 -1.84 -10.60 -4.16
CA GLY A 7 -3.18 -10.18 -3.77
C GLY A 7 -3.65 -9.01 -4.60
N ILE A 8 -4.95 -8.73 -4.49
CA ILE A 8 -5.64 -7.62 -5.12
C ILE A 8 -6.05 -6.66 -4.01
N ILE A 9 -5.61 -5.41 -4.11
CA ILE A 9 -5.87 -4.36 -3.13
C ILE A 9 -6.70 -3.26 -3.80
N LYS A 10 -7.76 -2.82 -3.13
CA LYS A 10 -8.66 -1.75 -3.54
C LYS A 10 -8.50 -0.51 -2.69
N ASP A 11 -9.06 0.60 -3.16
CA ASP A 11 -9.06 1.89 -2.46
C ASP A 11 -7.64 2.35 -2.09
N VAL A 12 -6.69 2.07 -2.98
CA VAL A 12 -5.26 2.17 -2.67
C VAL A 12 -4.83 3.62 -2.54
N LYS A 13 -4.16 3.91 -1.43
CA LYS A 13 -3.44 5.15 -1.15
C LYS A 13 -1.96 4.88 -1.15
N LEU A 14 -1.20 5.69 -1.89
CA LEU A 14 0.24 5.69 -1.82
C LEU A 14 0.67 6.46 -0.56
N ILE A 15 1.54 5.88 0.25
CA ILE A 15 2.15 6.53 1.40
C ILE A 15 3.61 6.76 1.07
N GLU A 16 4.09 8.01 1.22
CA GLU A 16 5.51 8.34 1.10
C GLU A 16 6.05 8.75 2.46
N LEU A 17 7.12 8.09 2.90
CA LEU A 17 7.86 8.46 4.08
C LEU A 17 8.81 9.60 3.75
N THR A 18 8.52 10.79 4.29
CA THR A 18 9.26 12.03 4.04
C THR A 18 10.73 11.93 4.45
N GLU A 19 11.04 11.13 5.46
CA GLU A 19 12.39 10.98 6.02
C GLU A 19 13.27 9.97 5.26
N LEU A 20 12.68 9.00 4.55
CA LEU A 20 13.40 7.81 4.07
C LEU A 20 13.28 7.56 2.56
N THR A 21 12.60 8.41 1.79
CA THR A 21 12.32 8.18 0.36
C THR A 21 11.72 6.79 0.08
N LEU A 22 10.96 6.27 1.05
CA LEU A 22 10.31 4.96 0.96
C LEU A 22 8.82 5.14 0.69
N GLN A 23 8.28 4.29 -0.17
CA GLN A 23 6.87 4.30 -0.51
C GLN A 23 6.20 2.99 -0.12
N TYR A 24 4.91 3.05 0.21
CA TYR A 24 4.09 1.92 0.64
C TYR A 24 2.69 2.06 0.06
N ILE A 25 1.99 0.95 -0.14
CA ILE A 25 0.53 1.01 -0.37
C ILE A 25 -0.21 0.73 0.93
N TYR A 26 -1.25 1.53 1.15
CA TYR A 26 -2.32 1.27 2.10
C TYR A 26 -3.61 1.06 1.33
N GLY A 27 -4.42 0.08 1.69
CA GLY A 27 -5.71 -0.13 1.05
C GLY A 27 -6.46 -1.32 1.62
N THR A 28 -7.58 -1.64 1.00
CA THR A 28 -8.48 -2.73 1.40
C THR A 28 -8.16 -3.99 0.61
N VAL A 29 -8.00 -5.13 1.28
CA VAL A 29 -7.77 -6.42 0.63
C VAL A 29 -9.07 -6.86 -0.04
N GLU A 30 -9.05 -7.09 -1.35
CA GLU A 30 -10.12 -7.80 -2.04
C GLU A 30 -9.82 -9.31 -2.09
N CYS A 31 -8.56 -9.66 -2.37
CA CYS A 31 -8.11 -11.04 -2.49
C CYS A 31 -6.68 -11.17 -1.98
N ASP A 32 -6.39 -12.24 -1.24
CA ASP A 32 -5.04 -12.60 -0.82
C ASP A 32 -4.77 -14.08 -1.07
N ASN A 33 -3.85 -14.37 -1.99
CA ASN A 33 -3.47 -15.73 -2.37
C ASN A 33 -2.55 -16.40 -1.34
N LEU A 34 -2.14 -15.68 -0.28
CA LEU A 34 -1.28 -16.21 0.78
C LEU A 34 -2.03 -16.57 2.07
N GLY A 35 -3.32 -16.24 2.17
CA GLY A 35 -4.14 -16.52 3.35
C GLY A 35 -3.71 -15.75 4.62
N ARG A 36 -3.07 -14.59 4.45
CA ARG A 36 -2.65 -13.69 5.55
C ARG A 36 -3.75 -12.72 5.94
N TRP A 37 -4.57 -12.31 4.98
CA TRP A 37 -5.64 -11.34 5.18
C TRP A 37 -6.96 -11.90 4.66
N HIS A 38 -8.05 -11.47 5.29
CA HIS A 38 -9.39 -11.72 4.80
C HIS A 38 -9.82 -10.59 3.83
N PRO A 39 -10.72 -10.89 2.88
CA PRO A 39 -11.37 -9.84 2.11
C PRO A 39 -12.05 -8.81 3.03
N GLY A 40 -11.79 -7.53 2.80
CA GLY A 40 -12.27 -6.41 3.63
C GLY A 40 -11.27 -5.92 4.68
N ASP A 41 -10.20 -6.68 4.97
CA ASP A 41 -9.15 -6.21 5.86
C ASP A 41 -8.39 -5.03 5.23
N TRP A 42 -8.02 -4.04 6.03
CA TRP A 42 -7.04 -3.04 5.58
C TRP A 42 -5.62 -3.61 5.73
N MET A 43 -4.71 -3.17 4.86
CA MET A 43 -3.32 -3.60 4.91
C MET A 43 -2.36 -2.45 4.58
N VAL A 44 -1.13 -2.56 5.10
CA VAL A 44 0.02 -1.73 4.69
C VAL A 44 1.11 -2.65 4.14
N SER A 45 1.62 -2.35 2.95
CA SER A 45 2.61 -3.23 2.31
C SER A 45 3.97 -3.12 2.98
N SER A 46 4.90 -3.99 2.57
CA SER A 46 6.32 -3.65 2.65
C SER A 46 6.67 -2.53 1.67
N ALA A 47 7.89 -1.98 1.79
CA ALA A 47 8.37 -0.93 0.90
C ALA A 47 8.25 -1.34 -0.58
N ILE A 48 7.74 -0.42 -1.38
CA ILE A 48 7.62 -0.52 -2.82
C ILE A 48 9.01 -0.45 -3.44
N THR A 49 9.26 -1.33 -4.40
CA THR A 49 10.49 -1.34 -5.20
C THR A 49 10.25 -0.83 -6.61
N ARG A 50 9.04 -1.02 -7.15
CA ARG A 50 8.64 -0.54 -8.48
C ARG A 50 7.12 -0.47 -8.59
N ILE A 51 6.62 0.53 -9.29
CA ILE A 51 5.22 0.62 -9.73
C ILE A 51 5.18 0.47 -11.25
N ASP A 52 4.32 -0.42 -11.74
CA ASP A 52 3.95 -0.55 -13.14
C ASP A 52 2.52 -0.02 -13.27
N SER A 53 2.41 1.26 -13.61
CA SER A 53 1.13 1.98 -13.72
C SER A 53 0.32 1.56 -14.94
N GLU A 54 0.96 1.05 -16.00
CA GLU A 54 0.26 0.56 -17.19
C GLU A 54 -0.56 -0.69 -16.87
N ASN A 55 0.00 -1.58 -16.06
CA ASN A 55 -0.66 -2.83 -15.65
C ASN A 55 -1.30 -2.78 -14.26
N MET A 56 -1.21 -1.64 -13.58
CA MET A 56 -1.68 -1.44 -12.20
C MET A 56 -1.10 -2.47 -11.23
N LEU A 57 0.23 -2.64 -11.29
CA LEU A 57 0.98 -3.57 -10.45
C LEU A 57 1.97 -2.84 -9.54
N VAL A 58 1.98 -3.23 -8.27
CA VAL A 58 2.92 -2.74 -7.27
C VAL A 58 3.86 -3.88 -6.89
N HIS A 59 5.13 -3.68 -7.18
CA HIS A 59 6.20 -4.58 -6.79
C HIS A 59 6.76 -4.15 -5.44
N THR A 60 6.91 -5.13 -4.56
CA THR A 60 7.73 -5.02 -3.36
C THR A 60 8.86 -6.04 -3.46
N ARG A 61 9.74 -6.12 -2.45
CA ARG A 61 10.89 -7.05 -2.47
C ARG A 61 10.52 -8.49 -2.83
N ASN A 62 9.42 -9.01 -2.28
CA ASN A 62 9.03 -10.42 -2.44
C ASN A 62 7.57 -10.62 -2.86
N ARG A 63 6.80 -9.53 -3.06
CA ARG A 63 5.35 -9.60 -3.33
C ARG A 63 4.99 -8.73 -4.52
N LEU A 64 3.94 -9.13 -5.20
CA LEU A 64 3.36 -8.42 -6.34
C LEU A 64 1.88 -8.21 -6.06
N TYR A 65 1.44 -6.96 -5.95
CA TYR A 65 0.04 -6.63 -5.72
C TYR A 65 -0.56 -6.04 -6.99
N LYS A 66 -1.80 -6.43 -7.29
CA LYS A 66 -2.62 -5.72 -8.27
C LYS A 66 -3.46 -4.69 -7.54
N ILE A 67 -3.54 -3.49 -8.11
CA ILE A 67 -4.31 -2.38 -7.55
C ILE A 67 -5.40 -1.93 -8.52
N ASP A 68 -6.44 -1.29 -8.01
CA ASP A 68 -7.56 -0.75 -8.81
C ASP A 68 -7.30 0.67 -9.31
N ALA A 69 -6.71 1.50 -8.44
CA ALA A 69 -6.33 2.87 -8.70
C ALA A 69 -5.09 3.20 -7.87
N LEU A 70 -4.34 4.24 -8.27
CA LEU A 70 -3.31 4.82 -7.43
C LEU A 70 -3.72 6.25 -7.11
N GLN A 71 -4.18 6.48 -5.88
CA GLN A 71 -4.53 7.82 -5.43
C GLN A 71 -3.27 8.65 -5.16
N ALA A 72 -3.46 9.97 -5.06
CA ALA A 72 -2.38 10.90 -4.73
C ALA A 72 -1.65 10.47 -3.43
N PRO A 73 -0.32 10.63 -3.39
CA PRO A 73 0.46 10.23 -2.23
C PRO A 73 0.08 11.01 -0.97
N ILE A 74 0.07 10.30 0.15
CA ILE A 74 0.00 10.87 1.49
C ILE A 74 1.42 10.90 2.05
N LEU A 75 1.90 12.09 2.35
CA LEU A 75 3.19 12.31 2.96
C LEU A 75 3.08 12.07 4.47
N LEU A 76 3.82 11.09 4.99
CA LEU A 76 3.84 10.79 6.42
C LEU A 76 5.27 10.82 6.96
N ASN A 77 5.44 11.26 8.20
CA ASN A 77 6.66 11.03 8.97
C ASN A 77 6.67 9.61 9.59
N ALA A 78 7.81 9.21 10.17
CA ALA A 78 7.96 7.86 10.71
C ALA A 78 6.96 7.54 11.84
N LYS A 79 6.61 8.53 12.67
CA LYS A 79 5.66 8.36 13.79
C LYS A 79 4.24 8.14 13.28
N GLN A 80 3.79 8.95 12.32
CA GLN A 80 2.47 8.80 11.70
C GLN A 80 2.35 7.46 10.97
N PHE A 81 3.38 7.06 10.23
CA PHE A 81 3.40 5.77 9.55
C PHE A 81 3.31 4.58 10.52
N LEU A 82 3.97 4.66 11.68
CA LEU A 82 3.85 3.63 12.71
C LEU A 82 2.41 3.49 13.21
N LEU A 83 1.70 4.61 13.40
CA LEU A 83 0.28 4.59 13.77
C LEU A 83 -0.59 3.98 12.66
N VAL A 84 -0.28 4.28 11.39
CA VAL A 84 -1.00 3.65 10.26
C VAL A 84 -0.83 2.14 10.26
N ARG A 85 0.38 1.64 10.53
CA ARG A 85 0.63 0.19 10.65
C ARG A 85 -0.09 -0.46 11.84
N GLN A 86 -0.51 0.33 12.82
CA GLN A 86 -1.31 -0.12 13.97
C GLN A 86 -2.84 -0.01 13.71
N GLY A 87 -3.24 0.47 12.54
CA GLY A 87 -4.65 0.51 12.11
C GLY A 87 -5.30 1.89 12.11
N VAL A 88 -4.52 2.95 12.36
CA VAL A 88 -5.03 4.31 12.16
C VAL A 88 -5.13 4.59 10.65
N SER A 89 -6.27 5.08 10.19
CA SER A 89 -6.42 5.45 8.78
C SER A 89 -5.44 6.57 8.40
N PRO A 90 -4.72 6.49 7.28
CA PRO A 90 -3.81 7.54 6.85
C PRO A 90 -4.53 8.86 6.52
N SER A 91 -5.84 8.83 6.23
CA SER A 91 -6.62 10.06 6.03
C SER A 91 -6.76 10.91 7.29
N ASN A 92 -6.51 10.38 8.48
CA ASN A 92 -6.49 11.17 9.71
C ASN A 92 -5.30 12.16 9.75
N PHE A 93 -4.33 12.00 8.84
CA PHE A 93 -3.14 12.85 8.73
C PHE A 93 -3.14 13.71 7.46
N GLN A 94 -4.18 13.62 6.63
CA GLN A 94 -4.37 14.55 5.52
C GLN A 94 -4.84 15.88 6.11
N GLU A 95 -3.90 16.79 6.39
CA GLU A 95 -4.25 18.18 6.63
C GLU A 95 -4.93 18.75 5.37
N HIS A 96 -6.11 19.33 5.53
CA HIS A 96 -6.76 20.12 4.50
C HIS A 96 -5.79 21.22 4.04
N SER A 97 -5.15 21.01 2.89
CA SER A 97 -4.48 22.09 2.15
C SER A 97 -5.50 22.91 1.38
#